data_AF-A0A3D0EVD7-F1
#
_entry.id   AF-A0A3D0EVD7-F1
#
_cell.length_a   1.000
_cell.length_b   1.000
_cell.length_c   1.000
_cell.angle_alpha   90.00
_cell.angle_beta   90.00
_cell.angle_gamma   90.00
#
_symmetry.space_group_name_H-M   'P 1'
#
loop_
_entity.id
_entity.type
_entity.pdbx_description
1 polymer ?
#
loop_
_entity_poly.entity_id
_entity_poly.type
_entity_poly.pdbx_seq_one_letter_code
_entity_poly.pdbx_strand_id
1 'polypeptide(L)'
;MLERLGVLGHCKNFGLANCLTDYESLHQYPLDSWRLAGQYDQLKNMAALDFPDLPIDVLSGSEAAHLRFLCGVALSPVSAPSIFESAGDIGRWGIKFAEAVSAQLSTADCSVLALPRPPRPLIRSLEEGYWAVREVGFQLFASNAINHSRLKFGEPDISIDSSAGGKVLVRLSSLFDESFDRTYDFPVAPYESHDQALETIDQFFRDIGVQRYKLKVSEGEEQYVNCET
;
A
#
# COMPACT_ATOMS: atom_id res chain seq x y z
N MET A 1 -1.99 -20.18 -13.53
CA MET A 1 -2.40 -18.83 -13.98
C MET A 1 -1.20 -18.00 -14.43
N LEU A 2 -0.23 -17.72 -13.53
CA LEU A 2 0.94 -16.88 -13.81
C LEU A 2 1.74 -17.29 -15.06
N GLU A 3 1.94 -18.60 -15.27
CA GLU A 3 2.59 -19.11 -16.48
C GLU A 3 1.81 -18.79 -17.76
N ARG A 4 0.48 -18.98 -17.75
CA ARG A 4 -0.38 -18.68 -18.91
C ARG A 4 -0.40 -17.20 -19.25
N LEU A 5 -0.25 -16.34 -18.24
CA LEU A 5 -0.19 -14.89 -18.40
C LEU A 5 1.22 -14.39 -18.75
N GLY A 6 2.20 -15.29 -18.92
CA GLY A 6 3.57 -14.93 -19.28
C GLY A 6 4.36 -14.23 -18.17
N VAL A 7 3.81 -14.12 -16.95
CA VAL A 7 4.44 -13.44 -15.81
C VAL A 7 5.82 -14.01 -15.52
N LEU A 8 5.93 -15.33 -15.59
CA LEU A 8 7.16 -16.06 -15.29
C LEU A 8 8.23 -15.96 -16.39
N GLY A 9 7.88 -15.45 -17.57
CA GLY A 9 8.79 -15.37 -18.71
C GLY A 9 9.50 -16.70 -19.00
N HIS A 10 10.83 -16.67 -18.93
CA HIS A 10 11.69 -17.84 -19.13
C HIS A 10 11.97 -18.62 -17.83
N CYS A 11 11.52 -18.13 -16.67
CA CYS A 11 11.72 -18.79 -15.40
C CYS A 11 10.81 -20.03 -15.27
N LYS A 12 11.41 -21.21 -15.36
CA LYS A 12 10.72 -22.50 -15.14
C LYS A 12 10.97 -23.08 -13.75
N ASN A 13 11.98 -22.58 -13.05
CA ASN A 13 12.37 -23.03 -11.72
C ASN A 13 12.03 -21.94 -10.72
N PHE A 14 10.81 -21.98 -10.18
CA PHE A 14 10.35 -21.01 -9.19
C PHE A 14 9.51 -21.71 -8.11
N GLY A 15 9.45 -21.10 -6.94
CA GLY A 15 8.55 -21.45 -5.85
C GLY A 15 7.91 -20.20 -5.28
N LEU A 16 6.63 -20.30 -4.92
CA LEU A 16 5.89 -19.26 -4.23
C LEU A 16 5.50 -19.77 -2.84
N ALA A 17 5.39 -18.87 -1.88
CA ALA A 17 4.72 -19.16 -0.63
C ALA A 17 3.26 -19.58 -0.90
N ASN A 18 2.76 -20.49 -0.07
CA ASN A 18 1.38 -20.98 -0.13
C ASN A 18 0.38 -20.05 0.56
N CYS A 19 0.84 -19.03 1.27
CA CYS A 19 0.03 -18.04 1.95
C CYS A 19 0.46 -16.60 1.57
N LEU A 20 -0.46 -15.66 1.80
CA LEU A 20 -0.14 -14.25 1.81
C LEU A 20 0.36 -13.88 3.22
N THR A 21 1.42 -13.09 3.28
CA THR A 21 1.99 -12.60 4.54
C THR A 21 1.88 -11.08 4.64
N ASP A 22 2.09 -10.51 5.83
CA ASP A 22 2.05 -9.08 6.06
C ASP A 22 3.44 -8.46 6.23
N TYR A 23 3.47 -7.14 6.38
CA TYR A 23 4.71 -6.39 6.57
C TYR A 23 5.44 -6.80 7.85
N GLU A 24 4.71 -6.91 8.97
CA GLU A 24 5.29 -7.20 10.28
C GLU A 24 5.97 -8.57 10.31
N SER A 25 5.34 -9.58 9.71
CA SER A 25 5.90 -10.93 9.63
C SER A 25 7.16 -10.98 8.78
N LEU A 26 7.19 -10.28 7.65
CA LEU A 26 8.41 -10.20 6.84
C LEU A 26 9.52 -9.41 7.53
N HIS A 27 9.17 -8.34 8.23
CA HIS A 27 10.11 -7.46 8.93
C HIS A 27 10.79 -8.13 10.13
N GLN A 28 10.19 -9.17 10.71
CA GLN A 28 10.79 -9.96 11.79
C GLN A 28 12.01 -10.78 11.37
N TYR A 29 12.17 -11.07 10.07
CA TYR A 29 13.29 -11.87 9.59
C TYR A 29 14.49 -10.99 9.21
N PRO A 30 15.64 -11.14 9.88
CA PRO A 30 16.84 -10.40 9.50
C PRO A 30 17.30 -10.79 8.08
N LEU A 31 17.98 -9.88 7.40
CA LEU A 31 18.51 -10.10 6.04
C LEU A 31 19.34 -11.39 5.92
N ASP A 32 20.07 -11.76 6.97
CA ASP A 32 20.83 -13.01 7.01
C ASP A 32 19.95 -14.26 6.95
N SER A 33 18.75 -14.25 7.54
CA SER A 33 17.80 -15.36 7.43
C SER A 33 17.36 -15.56 5.99
N TRP A 34 17.11 -14.47 5.26
CA TRP A 34 16.79 -14.51 3.83
C TRP A 34 17.96 -14.99 2.98
N ARG A 35 19.17 -14.53 3.29
CA ARG A 35 20.39 -14.98 2.60
C ARG A 35 20.64 -16.47 2.82
N LEU A 36 20.50 -16.96 4.06
CA LEU A 36 20.69 -18.37 4.41
C LEU A 36 19.61 -19.27 3.81
N ALA A 37 18.35 -18.84 3.79
CA ALA A 37 17.27 -19.56 3.12
C ALA A 37 17.49 -19.69 1.60
N GLY A 38 18.18 -18.71 1.00
CA GLY A 38 18.60 -18.74 -0.40
C GLY A 38 19.85 -19.59 -0.69
N GLN A 39 20.57 -20.07 0.34
CA GLN A 39 21.76 -20.91 0.16
C GLN A 39 21.35 -22.38 0.01
N TYR A 40 21.73 -22.96 -1.12
CA TYR A 40 21.63 -24.41 -1.33
C TYR A 40 22.85 -25.07 -0.68
N ASP A 41 22.71 -25.57 0.54
CA ASP A 41 23.78 -26.30 1.22
C ASP A 41 24.05 -27.66 0.55
N GLN A 42 25.30 -28.13 0.57
CA GLN A 42 25.71 -29.44 0.07
C GLN A 42 24.96 -30.60 0.75
N LEU A 43 24.44 -30.35 1.96
CA LEU A 43 23.61 -31.28 2.73
C LEU A 43 22.13 -31.33 2.29
N LYS A 44 21.70 -30.53 1.30
CA LYS A 44 20.29 -30.37 0.87
C LYS A 44 19.33 -29.94 1.99
N ASN A 45 19.85 -29.41 3.10
CA ASN A 45 19.02 -28.82 4.14
C ASN A 45 18.61 -27.42 3.69
N MET A 46 17.32 -27.25 3.39
CA MET A 46 16.72 -25.94 3.16
C MET A 46 16.25 -25.37 4.50
N ALA A 47 16.76 -24.20 4.88
CA ALA A 47 16.12 -23.39 5.90
C ALA A 47 14.80 -22.86 5.32
N ALA A 48 13.68 -23.44 5.74
CA ALA A 48 12.36 -22.96 5.36
C ALA A 48 12.03 -21.67 6.14
N LEU A 49 11.69 -20.61 5.41
CA LEU A 49 11.01 -19.46 5.99
C LEU A 49 9.53 -19.77 5.94
N ASP A 50 8.97 -20.13 7.09
CA ASP A 50 7.54 -20.38 7.25
C ASP A 50 6.90 -19.12 7.84
N PHE A 51 5.83 -18.63 7.21
CA PHE A 51 5.13 -17.43 7.63
C PHE A 51 3.82 -17.83 8.32
N PRO A 52 3.49 -17.23 9.47
CA PRO A 52 2.24 -17.57 10.15
C PRO A 52 1.03 -17.19 9.29
N ASP A 53 -0.07 -17.92 9.47
CA ASP A 53 -1.36 -17.52 8.93
C ASP A 53 -1.82 -16.22 9.61
N LEU A 54 -2.05 -15.18 8.81
CA LEU A 54 -2.45 -13.86 9.30
C LEU A 54 -3.77 -13.42 8.67
N PRO A 55 -4.89 -13.51 9.40
CA PRO A 55 -6.19 -13.12 8.88
C PRO A 55 -6.22 -11.63 8.50
N ILE A 56 -7.11 -11.29 7.57
CA ILE A 56 -7.44 -9.90 7.27
C ILE A 56 -8.67 -9.56 8.11
N ASP A 57 -8.47 -8.77 9.16
CA ASP A 57 -9.57 -8.29 10.01
C ASP A 57 -10.17 -7.01 9.43
N VAL A 58 -11.47 -7.01 9.17
CA VAL A 58 -12.21 -5.87 8.65
C VAL A 58 -13.37 -5.53 9.59
N LEU A 59 -13.52 -4.26 9.95
CA LEU A 59 -14.66 -3.81 10.74
C LEU A 59 -15.90 -3.70 9.84
N SER A 60 -17.03 -4.22 10.32
CA SER A 60 -18.30 -4.16 9.59
C SER A 60 -18.67 -2.72 9.23
N GLY A 61 -19.03 -2.49 7.96
CA GLY A 61 -19.41 -1.17 7.45
C GLY A 61 -18.24 -0.19 7.27
N SER A 62 -17.00 -0.69 7.31
CA SER A 62 -15.80 0.10 7.02
C SER A 62 -15.11 -0.39 5.75
N GLU A 63 -14.38 0.52 5.11
CA GLU A 63 -13.43 0.20 4.06
C GLU A 63 -12.03 0.38 4.62
N ALA A 64 -11.12 -0.55 4.31
CA ALA A 64 -9.75 -0.52 4.77
C ALA A 64 -8.80 -1.03 3.70
N ALA A 65 -7.61 -0.42 3.64
CA ALA A 65 -6.51 -0.89 2.81
C ALA A 65 -5.62 -1.83 3.62
N HIS A 66 -5.35 -3.03 3.08
CA HIS A 66 -4.47 -4.01 3.71
C HIS A 66 -3.30 -4.35 2.78
N LEU A 67 -2.08 -4.30 3.32
CA LEU A 67 -0.89 -4.75 2.62
C LEU A 67 -0.70 -6.25 2.82
N ARG A 68 -0.55 -6.97 1.72
CA ARG A 68 -0.24 -8.39 1.70
C ARG A 68 0.82 -8.69 0.65
N PHE A 69 1.73 -9.59 0.99
CA PHE A 69 2.84 -10.00 0.15
C PHE A 69 2.65 -11.43 -0.35
N LEU A 70 2.91 -11.63 -1.64
CA LEU A 70 3.11 -12.94 -2.23
C LEU A 70 4.61 -13.13 -2.45
N CYS A 71 5.25 -13.89 -1.55
CA CYS A 71 6.69 -14.13 -1.59
C CYS A 71 7.04 -15.35 -2.44
N GLY A 72 8.26 -15.36 -2.98
CA GLY A 72 8.75 -16.49 -3.74
C GLY A 72 10.20 -16.34 -4.15
N VAL A 73 10.74 -17.43 -4.71
CA VAL A 73 12.09 -17.52 -5.24
C VAL A 73 12.00 -17.97 -6.69
N ALA A 74 12.77 -17.35 -7.56
CA ALA A 74 12.87 -17.68 -8.97
C ALA A 74 14.35 -17.87 -9.33
N LEU A 75 14.67 -18.95 -10.03
CA LEU A 75 16.01 -19.22 -10.54
C LEU A 75 16.02 -18.97 -12.05
N SER A 76 16.89 -18.06 -12.48
CA SER A 76 17.13 -17.75 -13.89
C SER A 76 18.63 -17.84 -14.20
N PRO A 77 19.03 -18.34 -15.37
CA PRO A 77 20.40 -18.16 -15.86
C PRO A 77 20.76 -16.67 -15.91
N VAL A 78 22.03 -16.34 -15.65
CA VAL A 78 22.53 -14.95 -15.69
C VAL A 78 22.30 -14.28 -17.05
N SER A 79 22.25 -15.05 -18.13
CA SER A 79 22.02 -14.55 -19.50
C SER A 79 20.55 -14.38 -19.88
N ALA A 80 19.60 -14.73 -19.00
CA ALA A 80 18.17 -14.65 -19.27
C ALA A 80 17.51 -13.53 -18.44
N PRO A 81 16.43 -12.90 -18.94
CA PRO A 81 15.67 -11.92 -18.16
C PRO A 81 15.19 -12.51 -16.83
N SER A 82 15.29 -11.69 -15.78
CA SER A 82 14.78 -12.01 -14.45
C SER A 82 13.26 -11.94 -14.40
N ILE A 83 12.68 -12.50 -13.33
CA ILE A 83 11.24 -12.41 -13.07
C ILE A 83 10.77 -10.94 -12.94
N PHE A 84 11.64 -10.06 -12.45
CA PHE A 84 11.35 -8.63 -12.29
C PHE A 84 11.22 -7.91 -13.63
N GLU A 85 11.92 -8.39 -14.66
CA GLU A 85 11.82 -7.88 -16.02
C GLU A 85 10.60 -8.46 -16.74
N SER A 86 10.40 -9.78 -16.67
CA SER A 86 9.27 -10.43 -17.37
C SER A 86 7.91 -10.05 -16.82
N ALA A 87 7.81 -9.89 -15.50
CA ALA A 87 6.58 -9.52 -14.82
C ALA A 87 6.44 -8.00 -14.56
N GLY A 88 7.44 -7.20 -14.96
CA GLY A 88 7.46 -5.76 -14.73
C GLY A 88 6.30 -5.02 -15.40
N ASP A 89 5.86 -5.50 -16.57
CA ASP A 89 4.68 -4.98 -17.26
C ASP A 89 3.39 -5.55 -16.64
N ILE A 90 2.96 -4.95 -15.53
CA ILE A 90 1.73 -5.33 -14.84
C ILE A 90 0.48 -5.16 -15.71
N GLY A 91 0.49 -4.30 -16.72
CA GLY A 91 -0.65 -4.11 -17.62
C GLY A 91 -1.07 -5.40 -18.33
N ARG A 92 -0.13 -6.35 -18.53
CA ARG A 92 -0.39 -7.63 -19.20
C ARG A 92 -1.12 -8.66 -18.35
N TRP A 93 -1.00 -8.58 -17.02
CA TRP A 93 -1.42 -9.67 -16.13
C TRP A 93 -2.17 -9.20 -14.88
N GLY A 94 -2.03 -7.94 -14.50
CA GLY A 94 -2.52 -7.38 -13.23
C GLY A 94 -4.02 -7.55 -13.05
N ILE A 95 -4.82 -7.23 -14.07
CA ILE A 95 -6.29 -7.39 -14.00
C ILE A 95 -6.68 -8.84 -13.75
N LYS A 96 -6.10 -9.79 -14.49
CA LYS A 96 -6.43 -11.22 -14.34
C LYS A 96 -5.98 -11.79 -13.00
N PHE A 97 -4.85 -11.31 -12.48
CA PHE A 97 -4.41 -11.64 -11.14
C PHE A 97 -5.34 -11.06 -10.08
N ALA A 98 -5.72 -9.78 -10.21
CA ALA A 98 -6.64 -9.11 -9.29
C ALA A 98 -7.98 -9.84 -9.23
N GLU A 99 -8.60 -10.13 -10.38
CA GLU A 99 -9.84 -10.90 -10.50
C GLU A 99 -9.74 -12.24 -9.76
N ALA A 100 -8.66 -12.99 -10.00
CA ALA A 100 -8.48 -14.33 -9.41
C ALA A 100 -8.26 -14.29 -7.89
N VAL A 101 -7.53 -13.29 -7.38
CA VAL A 101 -7.30 -13.11 -5.93
C VAL A 101 -8.56 -12.61 -5.25
N SER A 102 -9.21 -11.58 -5.80
CA SER A 102 -10.48 -11.06 -5.31
C SER A 102 -11.54 -12.16 -5.22
N ALA A 103 -11.67 -13.01 -6.23
CA ALA A 103 -12.62 -14.13 -6.22
C ALA A 103 -12.32 -15.19 -5.15
N GLN A 104 -11.05 -15.38 -4.79
CA GLN A 104 -10.65 -16.34 -3.74
C GLN A 104 -10.82 -15.78 -2.33
N LEU A 105 -10.69 -14.47 -2.15
CA LEU A 105 -10.72 -13.82 -0.83
C LEU A 105 -12.09 -13.24 -0.46
N SER A 106 -12.93 -12.93 -1.45
CA SER A 106 -14.26 -12.34 -1.18
C SER A 106 -15.19 -13.38 -0.53
N THR A 107 -16.04 -12.90 0.38
CA THR A 107 -17.10 -13.67 1.04
C THR A 107 -18.47 -13.03 0.79
N ALA A 108 -19.56 -13.61 1.31
CA ALA A 108 -20.89 -13.01 1.17
C ALA A 108 -20.99 -11.62 1.83
N ASP A 109 -20.24 -11.41 2.91
CA ASP A 109 -20.31 -10.18 3.74
C ASP A 109 -19.12 -9.24 3.50
N CYS A 110 -18.16 -9.62 2.65
CA CYS A 110 -16.96 -8.84 2.39
C CYS A 110 -16.54 -8.92 0.91
N SER A 111 -16.43 -7.76 0.27
CA SER A 111 -15.86 -7.63 -1.07
C SER A 111 -14.39 -7.24 -0.97
N VAL A 112 -13.53 -7.93 -1.71
CA VAL A 112 -12.09 -7.65 -1.76
C VAL A 112 -11.70 -7.15 -3.14
N LEU A 113 -11.11 -5.95 -3.22
CA LEU A 113 -10.46 -5.45 -4.42
C LEU A 113 -8.95 -5.63 -4.32
N ALA A 114 -8.39 -6.58 -5.06
CA ALA A 114 -6.95 -6.77 -5.11
C ALA A 114 -6.28 -5.72 -6.01
N LEU A 115 -5.25 -5.05 -5.48
CA LEU A 115 -4.43 -4.07 -6.19
C LEU A 115 -3.00 -4.61 -6.34
N PRO A 116 -2.75 -5.56 -7.28
CA PRO A 116 -1.41 -6.12 -7.45
C PRO A 116 -0.42 -5.05 -7.89
N ARG A 117 0.85 -5.23 -7.50
CA ARG A 117 1.98 -4.45 -7.98
C ARG A 117 2.99 -5.36 -8.68
N PRO A 118 3.82 -4.84 -9.61
CA PRO A 118 4.88 -5.62 -10.22
C PRO A 118 5.77 -6.26 -9.15
N PRO A 119 6.24 -7.50 -9.34
CA PRO A 119 7.15 -8.10 -8.37
C PRO A 119 8.46 -7.31 -8.30
N ARG A 120 8.97 -7.14 -7.08
CA ARG A 120 10.22 -6.45 -6.78
C ARG A 120 11.12 -7.34 -5.92
N PRO A 121 12.43 -7.05 -5.84
CA PRO A 121 13.26 -7.59 -4.77
C PRO A 121 12.62 -7.33 -3.40
N LEU A 122 12.87 -8.21 -2.42
CA LEU A 122 12.18 -8.20 -1.14
C LEU A 122 12.21 -6.83 -0.44
N ILE A 123 13.38 -6.23 -0.30
CA ILE A 123 13.54 -4.94 0.42
C ILE A 123 12.78 -3.82 -0.28
N ARG A 124 12.84 -3.77 -1.61
CA ARG A 124 12.05 -2.82 -2.40
C ARG A 124 10.54 -3.05 -2.26
N SER A 125 10.11 -4.31 -2.17
CA SER A 125 8.70 -4.64 -1.95
C SER A 125 8.22 -4.12 -0.60
N LEU A 126 9.03 -4.25 0.45
CA LEU A 126 8.72 -3.74 1.78
C LEU A 126 8.57 -2.22 1.78
N GLU A 127 9.52 -1.49 1.20
CA GLU A 127 9.48 -0.02 1.05
C GLU A 127 8.26 0.43 0.24
N GLU A 128 8.12 -0.06 -1.00
CA GLU A 128 7.07 0.36 -1.93
C GLU A 128 5.67 -0.04 -1.42
N GLY A 129 5.55 -1.22 -0.79
CA GLY A 129 4.30 -1.71 -0.23
C GLY A 129 3.86 -0.92 1.00
N TYR A 130 4.80 -0.56 1.87
CA TYR A 130 4.53 0.24 3.06
C TYR A 130 3.97 1.62 2.66
N TRP A 131 4.59 2.29 1.67
CA TRP A 131 4.05 3.53 1.12
C TRP A 131 2.66 3.35 0.50
N ALA A 132 2.51 2.32 -0.36
CA ALA A 132 1.28 2.05 -1.10
C ALA A 132 0.03 1.93 -0.22
N VAL A 133 0.14 1.20 0.89
CA VAL A 133 -1.03 0.97 1.76
C VAL A 133 -1.46 2.24 2.48
N ARG A 134 -0.52 3.12 2.86
CA ARG A 134 -0.84 4.42 3.46
C ARG A 134 -1.47 5.39 2.46
N GLU A 135 -0.96 5.41 1.24
CA GLU A 135 -1.51 6.18 0.13
C GLU A 135 -2.97 5.77 -0.14
N VAL A 136 -3.23 4.47 -0.35
CA VAL A 136 -4.60 3.97 -0.59
C VAL A 136 -5.49 4.19 0.63
N GLY A 137 -4.97 3.96 1.84
CA GLY A 137 -5.71 4.21 3.09
C GLY A 137 -6.15 5.67 3.22
N PHE A 138 -5.26 6.61 2.87
CA PHE A 138 -5.57 8.03 2.85
C PHE A 138 -6.65 8.37 1.80
N GLN A 139 -6.54 7.83 0.59
CA GLN A 139 -7.51 8.06 -0.48
C GLN A 139 -8.92 7.56 -0.09
N LEU A 140 -9.01 6.39 0.54
CA LEU A 140 -10.27 5.84 1.07
C LEU A 140 -10.85 6.74 2.17
N PHE A 141 -10.02 7.12 3.15
CA PHE A 141 -10.41 8.04 4.22
C PHE A 141 -10.96 9.36 3.68
N ALA A 142 -10.19 10.02 2.81
CA ALA A 142 -10.50 11.34 2.32
C ALA A 142 -11.72 11.32 1.40
N SER A 143 -11.81 10.34 0.47
CA SER A 143 -13.00 10.17 -0.38
C SER A 143 -14.26 9.99 0.43
N ASN A 144 -14.24 9.10 1.43
CA ASN A 144 -15.41 8.81 2.24
C ASN A 144 -15.83 10.01 3.11
N ALA A 145 -14.86 10.67 3.76
CA ALA A 145 -15.14 11.84 4.59
C ALA A 145 -15.64 13.05 3.78
N ILE A 146 -15.01 13.35 2.64
CA ILE A 146 -15.37 14.50 1.80
C ILE A 146 -16.72 14.29 1.13
N ASN A 147 -16.98 13.10 0.59
CA ASN A 147 -18.29 12.79 0.01
C ASN A 147 -19.41 12.86 1.05
N HIS A 148 -19.18 12.35 2.26
CA HIS A 148 -20.12 12.47 3.37
C HIS A 148 -20.42 13.93 3.71
N SER A 149 -19.37 14.75 3.79
CA SER A 149 -19.46 16.18 4.05
C SER A 149 -20.30 16.89 2.99
N ARG A 150 -19.92 16.75 1.72
CA ARG A 150 -20.57 17.41 0.58
C ARG A 150 -22.05 17.07 0.48
N LEU A 151 -22.41 15.83 0.78
CA LEU A 151 -23.80 15.38 0.78
C LEU A 151 -24.64 15.94 1.93
N LYS A 152 -24.06 16.17 3.11
CA LYS A 152 -24.82 16.56 4.31
C LYS A 152 -24.80 18.06 4.62
N PHE A 153 -23.64 18.69 4.50
CA PHE A 153 -23.43 20.06 4.99
C PHE A 153 -22.53 20.92 4.09
N GLY A 154 -22.05 20.38 2.96
CA GLY A 154 -21.23 21.12 1.99
C GLY A 154 -19.74 20.81 2.10
N GLU A 155 -18.90 21.74 1.66
CA GLU A 155 -17.45 21.53 1.62
C GLU A 155 -16.86 21.47 3.04
N PRO A 156 -16.02 20.46 3.35
CA PRO A 156 -15.39 20.38 4.66
C PRO A 156 -14.26 21.41 4.81
N ASP A 157 -14.01 21.84 6.05
CA ASP A 157 -12.78 22.51 6.41
C ASP A 157 -11.67 21.48 6.58
N ILE A 158 -10.65 21.59 5.74
CA ILE A 158 -9.48 20.69 5.70
C ILE A 158 -8.28 21.39 6.30
N SER A 159 -7.63 20.74 7.26
CA SER A 159 -6.35 21.17 7.82
C SER A 159 -5.32 20.04 7.78
N ILE A 160 -4.11 20.36 7.35
CA ILE A 160 -2.94 19.50 7.33
C ILE A 160 -1.90 20.06 8.30
N ASP A 161 -1.45 19.24 9.25
CA ASP A 161 -0.33 19.53 10.13
C ASP A 161 0.82 18.55 9.83
N SER A 162 1.90 19.07 9.25
CA SER A 162 3.15 18.33 9.01
C SER A 162 4.28 18.73 9.97
N SER A 163 3.96 19.49 11.03
CA SER A 163 4.93 19.86 12.08
C SER A 163 5.17 18.73 13.08
N ALA A 164 4.29 17.74 13.12
CA ALA A 164 4.44 16.56 13.96
C ALA A 164 5.55 15.63 13.43
N GLY A 165 6.51 15.27 14.29
CA GLY A 165 7.58 14.35 13.91
C GLY A 165 7.05 12.95 13.57
N GLY A 166 7.32 12.47 12.36
CA GLY A 166 7.06 11.09 11.92
C GLY A 166 5.67 10.84 11.36
N LYS A 167 4.86 11.89 11.14
CA LYS A 167 3.56 11.77 10.46
C LYS A 167 3.07 13.11 9.91
N VAL A 168 2.21 13.05 8.90
CA VAL A 168 1.39 14.17 8.44
C VAL A 168 -0.04 13.94 8.92
N LEU A 169 -0.58 14.86 9.72
CA LEU A 169 -1.93 14.80 10.25
C LEU A 169 -2.88 15.50 9.29
N VAL A 170 -3.91 14.81 8.82
CA VAL A 170 -4.98 15.41 8.01
C VAL A 170 -6.28 15.37 8.80
N ARG A 171 -6.90 16.52 9.01
CA ARG A 171 -8.18 16.66 9.72
C ARG A 171 -9.21 17.32 8.81
N LEU A 172 -10.41 16.74 8.79
CA LEU A 172 -11.59 17.21 8.08
C LEU A 172 -12.67 17.50 9.12
N SER A 173 -13.19 18.72 9.07
CA SER A 173 -14.20 19.21 10.01
C SER A 173 -15.30 19.97 9.29
N SER A 174 -16.40 20.26 9.99
CA SER A 174 -17.51 21.06 9.46
C SER A 174 -17.79 22.24 10.36
N LEU A 175 -18.01 23.42 9.77
CA LEU A 175 -18.52 24.59 10.51
C LEU A 175 -20.00 24.46 10.87
N PHE A 176 -20.72 23.54 10.22
CA PHE A 176 -22.16 23.37 10.38
C PHE A 176 -22.54 22.18 11.26
N ASP A 177 -21.59 21.29 11.55
CA ASP A 177 -21.80 20.10 12.39
C ASP A 177 -20.51 19.73 13.16
N GLU A 178 -20.46 20.10 14.44
CA GLU A 178 -19.32 19.81 15.32
C GLU A 178 -19.09 18.30 15.55
N SER A 179 -20.08 17.45 15.28
CA SER A 179 -19.92 15.99 15.38
C SER A 179 -19.12 15.39 14.21
N PHE A 180 -18.99 16.16 13.13
CA PHE A 180 -18.12 15.80 12.01
C PHE A 180 -16.70 16.30 12.28
N ASP A 181 -15.92 15.43 12.91
CA ASP A 181 -14.48 15.56 13.07
C ASP A 181 -13.83 14.23 12.67
N ARG A 182 -13.01 14.26 11.62
CA ARG A 182 -12.39 13.08 11.03
C ARG A 182 -10.91 13.35 10.84
N THR A 183 -10.08 12.43 11.32
CA THR A 183 -8.63 12.59 11.27
C THR A 183 -7.99 11.34 10.67
N TYR A 184 -6.99 11.56 9.85
CA TYR A 184 -6.10 10.52 9.36
C TYR A 184 -4.66 10.89 9.70
N ASP A 185 -4.00 9.97 10.39
CA ASP A 185 -2.57 10.02 10.57
C ASP A 185 -1.95 9.36 9.33
N PHE A 186 -1.15 10.10 8.58
CA PHE A 186 -0.31 9.55 7.52
C PHE A 186 1.09 9.34 8.10
N PRO A 187 1.46 8.11 8.55
CA PRO A 187 2.81 7.85 9.04
C PRO A 187 3.86 8.13 7.97
N VAL A 188 4.97 8.75 8.37
CA VAL A 188 6.14 8.97 7.52
C VAL A 188 7.30 8.20 8.12
N ALA A 189 7.82 7.22 7.37
CA ALA A 189 8.95 6.41 7.83
C ALA A 189 10.23 7.27 7.99
N PRO A 190 11.21 6.85 8.81
CA PRO A 190 12.44 7.63 9.01
C PRO A 190 13.26 7.92 7.74
N TYR A 191 13.06 7.13 6.68
CA TYR A 191 13.72 7.27 5.38
C TYR A 191 12.84 7.96 4.33
N GLU A 192 11.62 8.37 4.68
CA GLU A 192 10.67 9.06 3.81
C GLU A 192 10.68 10.57 4.06
N SER A 193 10.32 11.35 3.04
CA SER A 193 10.17 12.80 3.18
C SER A 193 8.74 13.18 3.53
N HIS A 194 8.57 14.16 4.44
CA HIS A 194 7.25 14.76 4.70
C HIS A 194 6.75 15.51 3.46
N ASP A 195 7.64 16.10 2.67
CA ASP A 195 7.28 16.80 1.43
C ASP A 195 6.64 15.83 0.42
N GLN A 196 7.16 14.60 0.31
CA GLN A 196 6.59 13.58 -0.56
C GLN A 196 5.16 13.18 -0.13
N ALA A 197 4.92 13.11 1.18
CA ALA A 197 3.58 12.84 1.71
C ALA A 197 2.63 14.01 1.43
N LEU A 198 3.10 15.25 1.61
CA LEU A 198 2.35 16.46 1.29
C LEU A 198 2.00 16.57 -0.19
N GLU A 199 2.94 16.29 -1.09
CA GLU A 199 2.71 16.26 -2.54
C GLU A 199 1.64 15.23 -2.92
N THR A 200 1.69 14.04 -2.32
CA THR A 200 0.70 12.98 -2.55
C THR A 200 -0.70 13.41 -2.08
N ILE A 201 -0.77 14.04 -0.90
CA ILE A 201 -2.04 14.53 -0.33
C ILE A 201 -2.61 15.69 -1.17
N ASP A 202 -1.78 16.67 -1.54
CA ASP A 202 -2.17 17.81 -2.38
C ASP A 202 -2.67 17.34 -3.75
N GLN A 203 -1.91 16.46 -4.41
CA GLN A 203 -2.31 15.92 -5.72
C GLN A 203 -3.68 15.23 -5.63
N PHE A 204 -3.89 14.40 -4.61
CA PHE A 204 -5.16 13.73 -4.43
C PHE A 204 -6.31 14.73 -4.20
N PHE A 205 -6.10 15.76 -3.35
CA PHE A 205 -7.09 16.80 -3.12
C PHE A 205 -7.45 17.58 -4.39
N ARG A 206 -6.47 17.88 -5.24
CA ARG A 206 -6.72 18.46 -6.58
C ARG A 206 -7.57 17.52 -7.43
N ASP A 207 -7.24 16.23 -7.47
CA ASP A 207 -7.92 15.23 -8.30
C ASP A 207 -9.40 15.09 -7.92
N ILE A 208 -9.75 15.21 -6.64
CA ILE A 208 -11.15 15.11 -6.15
C ILE A 208 -11.86 16.47 -6.04
N GLY A 209 -11.22 17.54 -6.53
CA GLY A 209 -11.81 18.88 -6.62
C GLY A 209 -12.02 19.55 -5.27
N VAL A 210 -11.12 19.35 -4.30
CA VAL A 210 -11.03 20.24 -3.12
C VAL A 210 -10.64 21.63 -3.60
N GLN A 211 -11.19 22.68 -2.98
CA GLN A 211 -10.88 24.07 -3.36
C GLN A 211 -9.61 24.59 -2.69
N ARG A 212 -9.48 24.33 -1.39
CA ARG A 212 -8.35 24.79 -0.56
C ARG A 212 -8.24 23.99 0.73
N TYR A 213 -7.07 24.02 1.34
CA TYR A 213 -6.84 23.51 2.69
C TYR A 213 -5.91 24.44 3.48
N LYS A 214 -5.93 24.31 4.80
CA LYS A 214 -4.97 24.96 5.71
C LYS A 214 -3.76 24.04 5.88
N LEU A 215 -2.56 24.57 5.74
CA LEU A 215 -1.31 23.84 5.91
C LEU A 215 -0.49 24.48 7.02
N LYS A 216 0.00 23.65 7.94
CA LYS A 216 0.95 24.01 8.98
C LYS A 216 2.22 23.16 8.84
N VAL A 217 3.33 23.79 8.50
CA VAL A 217 4.62 23.12 8.26
C VAL A 217 5.58 23.25 9.46
N SER A 218 5.48 24.37 10.19
CA SER A 218 6.31 24.68 11.36
C SER A 218 5.42 25.19 12.51
N GLU A 219 5.95 25.22 13.74
CA GLU A 219 5.22 25.79 14.88
C GLU A 219 4.94 27.29 14.65
N GLY A 220 3.72 27.61 14.21
CA GLY A 220 3.20 28.97 14.08
C GLY A 220 3.03 29.49 12.65
N GLU A 221 3.51 28.79 11.62
CA GLU A 221 3.27 29.15 10.22
C GLU A 221 2.09 28.35 9.65
N GLU A 222 0.91 28.96 9.68
CA GLU A 222 -0.29 28.47 8.99
C GLU A 222 -0.49 29.25 7.69
N GLN A 223 -0.67 28.53 6.59
CA GLN A 223 -0.98 29.11 5.28
C GLN A 223 -2.17 28.40 4.63
N TYR A 224 -2.91 29.12 3.79
CA TYR A 224 -3.92 28.50 2.94
C TYR A 224 -3.28 28.11 1.61
N VAL A 225 -3.50 26.86 1.19
CA VAL A 225 -3.11 26.36 -0.12
C VAL A 225 -4.36 26.24 -0.98
N ASN A 226 -4.34 26.84 -2.16
CA ASN A 226 -5.41 26.71 -3.15
C ASN A 226 -5.12 25.51 -4.06
N CYS A 227 -6.13 24.67 -4.25
CA CYS A 227 -6.08 23.47 -5.09
C CYS A 227 -6.57 23.76 -6.52
N GLU A 228 -7.26 24.87 -6.75
CA GLU A 228 -7.62 25.35 -8.09
C GLU A 228 -6.37 25.88 -8.82
N THR A 229 -6.23 25.52 -10.10
CA THR A 229 -5.21 26.02 -11.03
C THR A 229 -5.74 27.13 -11.93
#